data_AF-A0A1B9GQ16-F1
#
_entry.id   AF-A0A1B9GQ16-F1
#
_cell.length_a   1.000
_cell.length_b   1.000
_cell.length_c   1.000
_cell.angle_alpha   90.00
_cell.angle_beta   90.00
_cell.angle_gamma   90.00
#
_symmetry.space_group_name_H-M   'P 1'
#
loop_
_entity.id
_entity.type
_entity.pdbx_description
1 polymer ?
#
loop_
_entity_poly.entity_id
_entity_poly.type
_entity_poly.pdbx_seq_one_letter_code
_entity_poly.pdbx_strand_id
1 'polypeptide(L)'
;MRRMRSSIGYATTYIPQYNRFWIMDSTHRRDTVHSRWLALLYITLALGAHFSDDEVTNDSSLEERLETACEDALAYSDFLDRPSTETIQTIISLNIYLNNKNRVTAAKSLLGTAIKMAISMGMSRVPDEAALEDTDGVIERELGRRLWWSLVCQDAYTASNSGFTYSINLSHSSTGLFANVEDDDILGGTAYHSNPLDVVTSSTFHICKIQFALVVRGFIDAINAHFPDAAYDDIMALDQRFRQAYNALPTRLRPDLPQPFELSYAGSQRYLVEQRIFMGVTLHNRLMRLHRAYMVRGYNDERYAYSTKVCLESAYALLDLVKQSTQTLCRWWVVLVHVWTSGLILSADLVRGATQESTRQRQRDGVKKAISLLETKADLCDGSSLQTHGKVEPRGTARRQGPQSVSCIRRQSGRKSEAQTRNRNRKAVSGHHTNGLPDQ
;
A
#
# COMPACT_ATOMS: atom_id res chain seq x y z
N MET A 1 -9.87 -16.66 7.27
CA MET A 1 -10.22 -17.16 5.91
C MET A 1 -11.43 -16.47 5.27
N ARG A 2 -12.69 -16.59 5.75
CA ARG A 2 -13.88 -16.06 5.00
C ARG A 2 -13.75 -14.58 4.56
N ARG A 3 -13.23 -13.68 5.41
CA ARG A 3 -12.98 -12.26 5.09
C ARG A 3 -11.92 -12.01 4.00
N MET A 4 -11.11 -13.02 3.67
CA MET A 4 -9.95 -12.91 2.77
C MET A 4 -10.25 -13.40 1.35
N ARG A 5 -11.41 -14.06 1.15
CA ARG A 5 -11.86 -14.57 -0.16
C ARG A 5 -11.88 -13.50 -1.25
N SER A 6 -12.29 -12.28 -0.90
CA SER A 6 -12.66 -11.23 -1.87
C SER A 6 -11.51 -10.40 -2.44
N SER A 7 -10.26 -10.59 -1.99
CA SER A 7 -9.23 -9.55 -2.21
C SER A 7 -8.24 -9.77 -3.37
N ILE A 8 -7.94 -11.01 -3.76
CA ILE A 8 -6.79 -11.32 -4.66
C ILE A 8 -7.11 -12.53 -5.58
N GLY A 9 -8.37 -12.65 -6.00
CA GLY A 9 -8.85 -13.70 -6.92
C GLY A 9 -8.60 -15.12 -6.42
N TYR A 10 -9.00 -15.40 -5.18
CA TYR A 10 -8.64 -16.65 -4.51
C TYR A 10 -9.67 -17.77 -4.64
N ALA A 11 -10.97 -17.50 -4.58
CA ALA A 11 -11.91 -18.54 -4.17
C ALA A 11 -12.06 -19.68 -5.19
N THR A 12 -12.00 -19.38 -6.50
CA THR A 12 -12.15 -20.35 -7.59
C THR A 12 -11.16 -21.51 -7.51
N THR A 13 -9.87 -21.21 -7.40
CA THR A 13 -8.79 -22.20 -7.50
C THR A 13 -8.21 -22.57 -6.13
N TYR A 14 -8.04 -21.60 -5.23
CA TYR A 14 -7.37 -21.83 -3.95
C TYR A 14 -8.23 -22.63 -2.96
N ILE A 15 -9.56 -22.45 -2.93
CA ILE A 15 -10.42 -23.17 -1.97
C ILE A 15 -10.51 -24.68 -2.30
N PRO A 16 -10.69 -25.12 -3.56
CA PRO A 16 -10.57 -26.54 -3.91
C PRO A 16 -9.19 -27.13 -3.59
N GLN A 17 -8.10 -26.41 -3.90
CA GLN A 17 -6.74 -26.84 -3.58
C GLN A 17 -6.52 -26.98 -2.06
N TYR A 18 -6.99 -26.00 -1.27
CA TYR A 18 -6.93 -25.99 0.18
C TYR A 18 -7.69 -27.18 0.78
N ASN A 19 -8.93 -27.41 0.34
CA ASN A 19 -9.73 -28.55 0.81
C ASN A 19 -9.05 -29.88 0.47
N ARG A 20 -8.51 -30.02 -0.75
CA ARG A 20 -7.76 -31.22 -1.17
C ARG A 20 -6.50 -31.43 -0.31
N PHE A 21 -5.72 -30.39 -0.05
CA PHE A 21 -4.49 -30.45 0.76
C PHE A 21 -4.72 -31.09 2.13
N TRP A 22 -5.81 -30.76 2.82
CA TRP A 22 -6.09 -31.32 4.16
C TRP A 22 -6.57 -32.77 4.14
N ILE A 23 -7.07 -33.26 3.01
CA ILE A 23 -7.53 -34.65 2.81
C ILE A 23 -6.38 -35.57 2.39
N MET A 24 -5.35 -35.06 1.70
CA MET A 24 -4.13 -35.81 1.36
C MET A 24 -3.39 -36.33 2.60
N ASP A 25 -2.72 -37.48 2.50
CA ASP A 25 -1.77 -37.95 3.51
C ASP A 25 -0.43 -37.17 3.47
N SER A 26 0.44 -37.38 4.46
CA SER A 26 1.70 -36.64 4.60
C SER A 26 2.77 -36.97 3.56
N THR A 27 2.70 -38.12 2.88
CA THR A 27 3.59 -38.47 1.76
C THR A 27 3.06 -37.83 0.48
N HIS A 28 1.79 -38.05 0.12
CA HIS A 28 1.19 -37.44 -1.06
C HIS A 28 1.25 -35.90 -1.05
N ARG A 29 1.16 -35.25 0.13
CA ARG A 29 1.42 -33.79 0.25
C ARG A 29 2.85 -33.41 -0.16
N ARG A 30 3.87 -34.14 0.33
CA ARG A 30 5.29 -33.86 0.02
C ARG A 30 5.60 -34.07 -1.46
N ASP A 31 4.96 -35.06 -2.07
CA ASP A 31 5.24 -35.44 -3.47
C ASP A 31 4.48 -34.57 -4.50
N THR A 32 3.37 -33.91 -4.10
CA THR A 32 2.49 -33.20 -5.06
C THR A 32 2.27 -31.72 -4.79
N VAL A 33 2.58 -31.20 -3.59
CA VAL A 33 2.26 -29.81 -3.21
C VAL A 33 3.48 -28.91 -3.34
N HIS A 34 3.47 -28.06 -4.37
CA HIS A 34 4.59 -27.16 -4.66
C HIS A 34 4.73 -26.06 -3.60
N SER A 35 5.98 -25.77 -3.23
CA SER A 35 6.38 -24.71 -2.31
C SER A 35 5.73 -23.33 -2.52
N ARG A 36 5.54 -22.87 -3.78
CA ARG A 36 4.83 -21.60 -4.06
C ARG A 36 3.39 -21.56 -3.54
N TRP A 37 2.70 -22.70 -3.50
CA TRP A 37 1.37 -22.82 -2.93
C TRP A 37 1.41 -22.89 -1.40
N LEU A 38 2.42 -23.54 -0.82
CA LEU A 38 2.65 -23.54 0.63
C LEU A 38 2.94 -22.13 1.15
N ALA A 39 3.75 -21.34 0.44
CA ALA A 39 3.99 -19.94 0.76
C ALA A 39 2.68 -19.13 0.78
N LEU A 40 1.83 -19.32 -0.24
CA LEU A 40 0.52 -18.67 -0.31
C LEU A 40 -0.40 -19.09 0.86
N LEU A 41 -0.38 -20.37 1.24
CA LEU A 41 -1.09 -20.88 2.41
C LEU A 41 -0.57 -20.23 3.71
N TYR A 42 0.75 -20.17 3.91
CA TYR A 42 1.33 -19.62 5.13
C TYR A 42 1.03 -18.13 5.30
N ILE A 43 1.14 -17.30 4.25
CA ILE A 43 0.76 -15.88 4.37
C ILE A 43 -0.75 -15.67 4.53
N THR A 44 -1.58 -16.55 3.94
CA THR A 44 -3.03 -16.56 4.14
C THR A 44 -3.41 -16.90 5.58
N LEU A 45 -2.64 -17.76 6.24
CA LEU A 45 -2.78 -18.09 7.66
C LEU A 45 -2.26 -16.94 8.55
N ALA A 46 -1.09 -16.35 8.25
CA ALA A 46 -0.50 -15.26 9.02
C ALA A 46 -1.41 -14.01 9.03
N LEU A 47 -1.90 -13.58 7.87
CA LEU A 47 -2.91 -12.52 7.74
C LEU A 47 -4.25 -12.91 8.38
N GLY A 48 -4.57 -14.22 8.37
CA GLY A 48 -5.77 -14.77 9.01
C GLY A 48 -5.73 -14.67 10.54
N ALA A 49 -4.56 -14.84 11.16
CA ALA A 49 -4.35 -14.59 12.59
C ALA A 49 -4.34 -13.08 12.88
N HIS A 50 -3.51 -12.32 12.16
CA HIS A 50 -3.28 -10.88 12.36
C HIS A 50 -4.57 -10.05 12.30
N PHE A 51 -5.48 -10.40 11.38
CA PHE A 51 -6.77 -9.73 11.19
C PHE A 51 -7.97 -10.52 11.71
N SER A 52 -7.77 -11.43 12.67
CA SER A 52 -8.86 -12.02 13.45
C SER A 52 -9.38 -11.05 14.50
N ASP A 53 -10.71 -10.98 14.67
CA ASP A 53 -11.32 -10.31 15.82
C ASP A 53 -11.23 -11.20 17.08
N ASP A 54 -11.28 -12.52 16.86
CA ASP A 54 -11.33 -13.59 17.86
C ASP A 54 -9.91 -14.08 18.20
N GLU A 55 -9.68 -14.56 19.44
CA GLU A 55 -8.43 -15.22 19.85
C GLU A 55 -8.29 -16.59 19.17
N VAL A 56 -7.58 -16.63 18.03
CA VAL A 56 -7.36 -17.87 17.25
C VAL A 56 -6.39 -18.83 17.96
N THR A 57 -5.49 -18.29 18.77
CA THR A 57 -4.45 -19.05 19.49
C THR A 57 -3.90 -18.21 20.65
N ASN A 58 -3.36 -18.90 21.66
CA ASN A 58 -2.55 -18.27 22.73
C ASN A 58 -1.05 -18.24 22.37
N ASP A 59 -0.65 -18.81 21.22
CA ASP A 59 0.72 -18.81 20.73
C ASP A 59 1.06 -17.51 19.98
N SER A 60 1.66 -16.56 20.68
CA SER A 60 2.13 -15.30 20.11
C SER A 60 3.26 -15.45 19.08
N SER A 61 3.92 -16.62 18.99
CA SER A 61 4.91 -16.90 17.93
C SER A 61 4.29 -17.31 16.60
N LEU A 62 2.99 -17.66 16.55
CA LEU A 62 2.38 -18.27 15.37
C LEU A 62 2.50 -17.38 14.12
N GLU A 63 2.29 -16.06 14.26
CA GLU A 63 2.43 -15.11 13.15
C GLU A 63 3.85 -15.08 12.56
N GLU A 64 4.88 -15.04 13.42
CA GLU A 64 6.30 -15.01 13.01
C GLU A 64 6.75 -16.34 12.41
N ARG A 65 6.25 -17.47 12.93
CA ARG A 65 6.53 -18.81 12.37
C ARG A 65 5.87 -19.01 11.00
N LEU A 66 4.69 -18.43 10.78
CA LEU A 66 4.02 -18.45 9.47
C LEU A 66 4.65 -17.45 8.47
N GLU A 67 5.13 -16.30 8.93
CA GLU A 67 5.94 -15.38 8.13
C GLU A 67 7.24 -16.04 7.65
N THR A 68 8.00 -16.64 8.57
CA THR A 68 9.25 -17.37 8.26
C THR A 68 8.98 -18.51 7.27
N ALA A 69 7.98 -19.35 7.53
CA ALA A 69 7.62 -20.46 6.63
C ALA A 69 7.15 -19.98 5.25
N CYS A 70 6.56 -18.79 5.14
CA CYS A 70 6.24 -18.17 3.86
C CYS A 70 7.50 -17.72 3.10
N GLU A 71 8.45 -17.07 3.76
CA GLU A 71 9.70 -16.61 3.13
C GLU A 71 10.58 -17.80 2.71
N ASP A 72 10.70 -18.84 3.55
CA ASP A 72 11.39 -20.10 3.22
C ASP A 72 10.74 -20.81 2.02
N ALA A 73 9.41 -20.90 1.98
CA ALA A 73 8.69 -21.56 0.90
C ALA A 73 8.74 -20.77 -0.42
N LEU A 74 8.79 -19.42 -0.36
CA LEU A 74 9.09 -18.59 -1.54
C LEU A 74 10.52 -18.85 -2.03
N ALA A 75 11.52 -18.82 -1.16
CA ALA A 75 12.92 -19.05 -1.53
C ALA A 75 13.11 -20.45 -2.15
N TYR A 76 12.55 -21.50 -1.52
CA TYR A 76 12.60 -22.87 -2.05
C TYR A 76 11.78 -23.07 -3.34
N SER A 77 10.87 -22.15 -3.69
CA SER A 77 10.17 -22.18 -4.98
C SER A 77 10.99 -21.63 -6.16
N ASP A 78 12.23 -21.17 -5.91
CA ASP A 78 13.10 -20.55 -6.93
C ASP A 78 12.43 -19.31 -7.57
N PHE A 79 11.70 -18.55 -6.73
CA PHE A 79 10.65 -17.64 -7.21
C PHE A 79 11.12 -16.51 -8.13
N LEU A 80 12.40 -16.14 -8.06
CA LEU A 80 13.02 -15.09 -8.87
C LEU A 80 13.15 -15.50 -10.34
N ASP A 81 13.67 -16.71 -10.59
CA ASP A 81 13.83 -17.28 -11.93
C ASP A 81 12.56 -18.04 -12.38
N ARG A 82 11.69 -18.43 -11.44
CA ARG A 82 10.42 -19.14 -11.67
C ARG A 82 9.21 -18.34 -11.15
N PRO A 83 8.90 -17.17 -11.74
CA PRO A 83 7.74 -16.40 -11.37
C PRO A 83 6.45 -17.20 -11.61
N SER A 84 5.48 -17.04 -10.71
CA SER A 84 4.19 -17.74 -10.78
C SER A 84 3.05 -16.87 -10.25
N THR A 85 1.82 -17.28 -10.57
CA THR A 85 0.60 -16.62 -10.10
C THR A 85 0.51 -16.68 -8.58
N GLU A 86 0.85 -17.83 -7.98
CA GLU A 86 0.88 -18.01 -6.53
C GLU A 86 2.00 -17.19 -5.89
N THR A 87 3.16 -17.06 -6.52
CA THR A 87 4.25 -16.15 -6.09
C THR A 87 3.76 -14.71 -6.02
N ILE A 88 3.10 -14.21 -7.06
CA ILE A 88 2.61 -12.82 -7.12
C ILE A 88 1.49 -12.60 -6.10
N GLN A 89 0.53 -13.54 -5.98
CA GLN A 89 -0.49 -13.54 -4.92
C GLN A 89 0.12 -13.50 -3.52
N THR A 90 1.17 -14.30 -3.29
CA THR A 90 1.90 -14.36 -2.02
C THR A 90 2.55 -13.02 -1.72
N ILE A 91 3.24 -12.41 -2.70
CA ILE A 91 3.94 -11.12 -2.50
C ILE A 91 2.96 -9.95 -2.28
N ILE A 92 1.79 -9.94 -2.94
CA ILE A 92 0.74 -8.93 -2.71
C ILE A 92 0.21 -9.04 -1.28
N SER A 93 -0.05 -10.26 -0.79
CA SER A 93 -0.44 -10.51 0.60
C SER A 93 0.67 -10.17 1.59
N LEU A 94 1.90 -10.61 1.32
CA LEU A 94 3.08 -10.36 2.16
C LEU A 94 3.37 -8.85 2.26
N ASN A 95 3.11 -8.07 1.20
CA ASN A 95 3.14 -6.61 1.27
C ASN A 95 2.16 -6.01 2.30
N ILE A 96 0.96 -6.57 2.43
CA ILE A 96 -0.01 -6.13 3.46
C ILE A 96 0.55 -6.43 4.86
N TYR A 97 1.06 -7.65 5.06
CA TYR A 97 1.57 -8.11 6.35
C TYR A 97 2.86 -7.36 6.79
N LEU A 98 3.88 -7.31 5.93
CA LEU A 98 5.19 -6.71 6.22
C LEU A 98 5.10 -5.23 6.61
N ASN A 99 4.20 -4.45 5.99
CA ASN A 99 4.00 -3.06 6.37
C ASN A 99 3.35 -2.93 7.76
N ASN A 100 2.52 -3.89 8.21
CA ASN A 100 2.00 -3.92 9.59
C ASN A 100 3.09 -4.30 10.61
N LYS A 101 4.07 -5.12 10.21
CA LYS A 101 5.25 -5.51 11.00
C LYS A 101 6.46 -4.57 10.85
N ASN A 102 6.26 -3.37 10.29
CA ASN A 102 7.31 -2.35 10.05
C ASN A 102 8.48 -2.80 9.12
N ARG A 103 8.39 -3.95 8.45
CA ARG A 103 9.35 -4.44 7.44
C ARG A 103 9.17 -3.73 6.08
N VAL A 104 8.94 -2.42 6.11
CA VAL A 104 8.54 -1.57 4.95
C VAL A 104 9.54 -1.64 3.80
N THR A 105 10.84 -1.75 4.08
CA THR A 105 11.88 -1.89 3.04
C THR A 105 11.76 -3.22 2.30
N ALA A 106 11.53 -4.34 3.01
CA ALA A 106 11.33 -5.65 2.38
C ALA A 106 10.06 -5.66 1.52
N ALA A 107 8.97 -5.08 2.03
CA ALA A 107 7.71 -4.94 1.30
C ALA A 107 7.89 -4.22 -0.04
N LYS A 108 8.58 -3.06 -0.05
CA LYS A 108 8.90 -2.29 -1.27
C LYS A 108 9.76 -3.08 -2.26
N SER A 109 10.82 -3.74 -1.80
CA SER A 109 11.68 -4.55 -2.66
C SER A 109 10.90 -5.69 -3.31
N LEU A 110 10.10 -6.41 -2.53
CA LEU A 110 9.25 -7.49 -3.02
C LEU A 110 8.17 -6.98 -3.98
N LEU A 111 7.56 -5.81 -3.73
CA LEU A 111 6.61 -5.18 -4.64
C LEU A 111 7.26 -4.86 -6.00
N GLY A 112 8.45 -4.26 -6.00
CA GLY A 112 9.22 -4.00 -7.22
C GLY A 112 9.53 -5.29 -8.00
N THR A 113 9.90 -6.36 -7.30
CA THR A 113 10.10 -7.70 -7.86
C THR A 113 8.80 -8.26 -8.48
N ALA A 114 7.69 -8.26 -7.75
CA ALA A 114 6.41 -8.77 -8.25
C ALA A 114 5.86 -7.99 -9.44
N ILE A 115 6.13 -6.67 -9.53
CA ILE A 115 5.82 -5.85 -10.71
C ILE A 115 6.60 -6.35 -11.93
N LYS A 116 7.90 -6.68 -11.79
CA LYS A 116 8.68 -7.27 -12.89
C LYS A 116 8.19 -8.67 -13.26
N MET A 117 7.86 -9.51 -12.27
CA MET A 117 7.30 -10.84 -12.51
C MET A 117 5.98 -10.79 -13.29
N ALA A 118 5.05 -9.92 -12.88
CA ALA A 118 3.78 -9.72 -13.56
C ALA A 118 3.95 -9.23 -15.01
N ILE A 119 4.93 -8.36 -15.27
CA ILE A 119 5.27 -7.92 -16.63
C ILE A 119 5.85 -9.09 -17.46
N SER A 120 6.77 -9.88 -16.92
CA SER A 120 7.34 -11.05 -17.60
C SER A 120 6.30 -12.14 -17.87
N MET A 121 5.31 -12.31 -16.99
CA MET A 121 4.16 -13.20 -17.16
C MET A 121 3.04 -12.60 -18.04
N GLY A 122 3.25 -11.44 -18.67
CA GLY A 122 2.29 -10.83 -19.59
C GLY A 122 1.05 -10.19 -18.93
N MET A 123 0.97 -10.13 -17.59
CA MET A 123 -0.19 -9.58 -16.87
C MET A 123 -0.43 -8.08 -17.13
N SER A 124 0.56 -7.37 -17.69
CA SER A 124 0.42 -5.98 -18.16
C SER A 124 -0.18 -5.85 -19.57
N ARG A 125 -0.41 -6.97 -20.28
CA ARG A 125 -0.96 -7.03 -21.64
C ARG A 125 -2.02 -8.12 -21.82
N VAL A 126 -2.86 -8.35 -20.81
CA VAL A 126 -4.01 -9.27 -20.95
C VAL A 126 -4.98 -8.67 -21.98
N PRO A 127 -5.34 -9.40 -23.07
CA PRO A 127 -6.27 -8.92 -24.10
C PRO A 127 -7.67 -8.64 -23.52
N ASP A 128 -8.56 -8.00 -24.25
CA ASP A 128 -9.99 -7.91 -23.86
C ASP A 128 -10.68 -9.26 -24.09
N GLU A 129 -11.54 -9.71 -23.17
CA GLU A 129 -12.34 -10.93 -23.39
C GLU A 129 -13.30 -10.76 -24.57
N ALA A 130 -13.82 -9.53 -24.79
CA ALA A 130 -14.70 -9.22 -25.91
C ALA A 130 -14.01 -9.25 -27.29
N ALA A 131 -12.68 -9.45 -27.32
CA ALA A 131 -11.87 -9.59 -28.53
C ALA A 131 -11.33 -11.02 -28.74
N LEU A 132 -11.80 -11.99 -27.95
CA LEU A 132 -11.39 -13.40 -28.04
C LEU A 132 -12.57 -14.28 -28.45
N GLU A 133 -12.34 -15.16 -29.42
CA GLU A 133 -13.26 -16.23 -29.80
C GLU A 133 -13.11 -17.46 -28.88
N ASP A 134 -12.00 -17.54 -28.13
CA ASP A 134 -11.62 -18.68 -27.30
C ASP A 134 -11.86 -18.41 -25.79
N THR A 135 -12.65 -19.29 -25.19
CA THR A 135 -13.00 -19.27 -23.76
C THR A 135 -12.06 -20.09 -22.88
N ASP A 136 -11.13 -20.86 -23.44
CA ASP A 136 -10.06 -21.48 -22.66
C ASP A 136 -9.17 -20.39 -22.05
N GLY A 137 -8.77 -20.56 -20.79
CA GLY A 137 -7.92 -19.61 -20.06
C GLY A 137 -8.61 -18.35 -19.51
N VAL A 138 -9.95 -18.24 -19.56
CA VAL A 138 -10.73 -17.11 -19.01
C VAL A 138 -10.40 -16.86 -17.51
N ILE A 139 -10.25 -17.90 -16.71
CA ILE A 139 -9.94 -17.81 -15.28
C ILE A 139 -8.54 -17.19 -15.07
N GLU A 140 -7.56 -17.65 -15.82
CA GLU A 140 -6.17 -17.19 -15.80
C GLU A 140 -6.04 -15.73 -16.25
N ARG A 141 -6.81 -15.32 -17.27
CA ARG A 141 -6.86 -13.93 -17.76
C ARG A 141 -7.46 -12.99 -16.72
N GLU A 142 -8.63 -13.31 -16.17
CA GLU A 142 -9.30 -12.51 -15.13
C GLU A 142 -8.45 -12.42 -13.85
N LEU A 143 -7.83 -13.52 -13.42
CA LEU A 143 -6.87 -13.51 -12.33
C LEU A 143 -5.65 -12.63 -12.65
N GLY A 144 -5.12 -12.70 -13.87
CA GLY A 144 -4.06 -11.80 -14.36
C GLY A 144 -4.44 -10.32 -14.25
N ARG A 145 -5.66 -9.94 -14.67
CA ARG A 145 -6.19 -8.57 -14.50
C ARG A 145 -6.26 -8.18 -13.02
N ARG A 146 -6.80 -9.05 -12.16
CA ARG A 146 -6.93 -8.81 -10.71
C ARG A 146 -5.58 -8.59 -10.03
N LEU A 147 -4.56 -9.37 -10.39
CA LEU A 147 -3.21 -9.23 -9.87
C LEU A 147 -2.53 -7.96 -10.38
N TRP A 148 -2.63 -7.67 -11.68
CA TRP A 148 -2.08 -6.46 -12.27
C TRP A 148 -2.62 -5.19 -11.62
N TRP A 149 -3.95 -5.06 -11.51
CA TRP A 149 -4.57 -3.89 -10.89
C TRP A 149 -4.35 -3.82 -9.36
N SER A 150 -4.13 -4.95 -8.69
CA SER A 150 -3.70 -4.98 -7.30
C SER A 150 -2.28 -4.41 -7.12
N LEU A 151 -1.36 -4.75 -8.02
CA LEU A 151 0.00 -4.19 -8.06
C LEU A 151 -0.03 -2.68 -8.38
N VAL A 152 -0.82 -2.25 -9.38
CA VAL A 152 -1.05 -0.82 -9.69
C VAL A 152 -1.55 -0.05 -8.46
N CYS A 153 -2.45 -0.63 -7.67
CA CYS A 153 -2.92 -0.03 -6.42
C CYS A 153 -1.83 0.04 -5.34
N GLN A 154 -1.07 -1.04 -5.10
CA GLN A 154 -0.01 -1.05 -4.09
C GLN A 154 1.13 -0.07 -4.43
N ASP A 155 1.55 -0.04 -5.71
CA ASP A 155 2.55 0.88 -6.25
C ASP A 155 2.13 2.35 -6.05
N ALA A 156 0.91 2.71 -6.50
CA ALA A 156 0.36 4.05 -6.32
C ALA A 156 0.19 4.44 -4.84
N TYR A 157 -0.34 3.56 -4.00
CA TYR A 157 -0.63 3.90 -2.60
C TYR A 157 0.60 3.99 -1.70
N THR A 158 1.69 3.29 -2.04
CA THR A 158 2.97 3.38 -1.30
C THR A 158 3.92 4.45 -1.83
N ALA A 159 3.71 4.97 -3.05
CA ALA A 159 4.60 5.89 -3.76
C ALA A 159 5.15 7.07 -2.91
N SER A 160 4.32 7.75 -2.12
CA SER A 160 4.79 8.88 -1.27
C SER A 160 5.76 8.45 -0.16
N ASN A 161 5.68 7.20 0.28
CA ASN A 161 6.63 6.60 1.23
C ASN A 161 7.86 6.02 0.49
N SER A 162 7.80 5.91 -0.84
CA SER A 162 8.84 5.46 -1.77
C SER A 162 9.46 6.64 -2.54
N GLY A 163 9.71 7.76 -1.86
CA GLY A 163 10.35 8.94 -2.46
C GLY A 163 9.47 9.65 -3.51
N PHE A 164 8.14 9.61 -3.35
CA PHE A 164 7.18 10.10 -4.34
C PHE A 164 7.40 9.51 -5.74
N THR A 165 7.77 8.22 -5.81
CA THR A 165 7.92 7.48 -7.07
C THR A 165 7.00 6.26 -7.08
N TYR A 166 6.33 6.02 -8.20
CA TYR A 166 5.67 4.76 -8.53
C TYR A 166 6.40 4.12 -9.72
N SER A 167 6.33 2.80 -9.86
CA SER A 167 7.15 2.00 -10.78
C SER A 167 6.44 1.61 -12.08
N ILE A 168 5.11 1.49 -12.05
CA ILE A 168 4.31 1.08 -13.20
C ILE A 168 3.98 2.30 -14.05
N ASN A 169 4.44 2.34 -15.31
CA ASN A 169 3.88 3.24 -16.31
C ASN A 169 2.66 2.60 -16.97
N LEU A 170 1.47 3.21 -16.79
CA LEU A 170 0.23 2.70 -17.37
C LEU A 170 0.15 2.87 -18.89
N SER A 171 0.90 3.79 -19.52
CA SER A 171 0.92 3.87 -21.00
C SER A 171 1.67 2.71 -21.66
N HIS A 172 2.36 1.86 -20.89
CA HIS A 172 2.98 0.63 -21.38
C HIS A 172 2.08 -0.61 -21.19
N SER A 173 0.88 -0.44 -20.60
CA SER A 173 -0.06 -1.48 -20.23
C SER A 173 -1.29 -1.46 -21.14
N SER A 174 -1.73 -2.63 -21.61
CA SER A 174 -3.01 -2.80 -22.32
C SER A 174 -4.06 -3.60 -21.53
N THR A 175 -3.71 -4.13 -20.35
CA THR A 175 -4.64 -4.83 -19.46
C THR A 175 -5.78 -3.91 -18.99
N GLY A 176 -6.99 -4.16 -19.50
CA GLY A 176 -8.23 -3.54 -19.03
C GLY A 176 -8.57 -3.90 -17.58
N LEU A 177 -9.61 -3.27 -17.02
CA LEU A 177 -10.12 -3.58 -15.67
C LEU A 177 -10.59 -5.05 -15.59
N PHE A 178 -10.50 -5.63 -14.39
CA PHE A 178 -11.13 -6.92 -14.09
C PHE A 178 -12.63 -6.74 -13.81
N ALA A 179 -13.40 -7.82 -13.91
CA ALA A 179 -14.85 -7.77 -13.90
C ALA A 179 -15.46 -7.74 -12.50
N ASN A 180 -16.61 -7.08 -12.39
CA ASN A 180 -17.45 -7.09 -11.19
C ASN A 180 -18.33 -8.35 -11.18
N VAL A 181 -17.73 -9.50 -10.91
CA VAL A 181 -18.38 -10.81 -10.78
C VAL A 181 -17.96 -11.46 -9.46
N GLU A 182 -18.78 -12.36 -8.92
CA GLU A 182 -18.32 -13.25 -7.85
C GLU A 182 -17.40 -14.33 -8.43
N ASP A 183 -16.50 -14.85 -7.61
CA ASP A 183 -15.56 -15.91 -8.02
C ASP A 183 -16.31 -17.15 -8.55
N ASP A 184 -17.42 -17.53 -7.89
CA ASP A 184 -18.22 -18.70 -8.27
C ASP A 184 -18.90 -18.54 -9.65
N ASP A 185 -19.10 -17.31 -10.16
CA ASP A 185 -19.70 -17.03 -11.48
C ASP A 185 -18.74 -17.33 -12.65
N ILE A 186 -17.44 -17.46 -12.39
CA ILE A 186 -16.39 -17.76 -13.40
C ILE A 186 -16.15 -19.28 -13.50
N LEU A 187 -16.72 -20.08 -12.59
CA LEU A 187 -16.51 -21.52 -12.53
C LEU A 187 -17.19 -22.24 -13.70
N GLY A 188 -16.37 -22.72 -14.63
CA GLY A 188 -16.81 -23.45 -15.83
C GLY A 188 -16.14 -22.99 -17.11
N GLY A 189 -15.39 -21.88 -17.08
CA GLY A 189 -14.73 -21.35 -18.29
C GLY A 189 -15.68 -20.72 -19.30
N THR A 190 -16.96 -20.56 -18.97
CA THR A 190 -17.94 -19.88 -19.82
C THR A 190 -17.71 -18.37 -19.86
N ALA A 191 -18.04 -17.73 -20.97
CA ALA A 191 -18.04 -16.27 -21.08
C ALA A 191 -18.97 -15.65 -20.03
N TYR A 192 -18.45 -14.68 -19.27
CA TYR A 192 -19.18 -13.93 -18.24
C TYR A 192 -19.33 -12.45 -18.64
N HIS A 193 -20.20 -11.72 -17.94
CA HIS A 193 -20.33 -10.28 -18.07
C HIS A 193 -20.14 -9.58 -16.72
N SER A 194 -19.43 -8.45 -16.71
CA SER A 194 -19.25 -7.64 -15.49
C SER A 194 -20.59 -7.03 -15.05
N ASN A 195 -21.02 -7.28 -13.82
CA ASN A 195 -22.22 -6.66 -13.28
C ASN A 195 -22.03 -5.14 -13.07
N PRO A 196 -23.10 -4.32 -13.11
CA PRO A 196 -23.06 -2.93 -12.65
C PRO A 196 -22.57 -2.85 -11.20
N LEU A 197 -21.82 -1.80 -10.83
CA LEU A 197 -21.17 -1.71 -9.50
C LEU A 197 -22.16 -1.66 -8.32
N ASP A 198 -23.43 -1.26 -8.53
CA ASP A 198 -24.47 -1.35 -7.50
C ASP A 198 -24.87 -2.80 -7.14
N VAL A 199 -24.62 -3.75 -8.04
CA VAL A 199 -24.58 -5.18 -7.73
C VAL A 199 -23.22 -5.46 -7.09
N VAL A 200 -23.20 -5.44 -5.76
CA VAL A 200 -21.98 -5.67 -4.99
C VAL A 200 -21.62 -7.16 -4.98
N THR A 201 -20.42 -7.44 -5.45
CA THR A 201 -19.70 -8.72 -5.42
C THR A 201 -18.46 -8.59 -4.55
N SER A 202 -17.74 -9.69 -4.32
CA SER A 202 -16.36 -9.67 -3.81
C SER A 202 -15.45 -8.66 -4.53
N SER A 203 -15.58 -8.53 -5.85
CA SER A 203 -14.72 -7.71 -6.71
C SER A 203 -14.97 -6.19 -6.58
N THR A 204 -16.18 -5.76 -6.22
CA THR A 204 -16.62 -4.34 -6.34
C THR A 204 -15.73 -3.35 -5.60
N PHE A 205 -15.37 -3.65 -4.34
CA PHE A 205 -14.52 -2.78 -3.50
C PHE A 205 -13.12 -2.59 -4.10
N HIS A 206 -12.60 -3.62 -4.78
CA HIS A 206 -11.28 -3.58 -5.37
C HIS A 206 -11.29 -2.76 -6.67
N ILE A 207 -12.34 -2.88 -7.49
CA ILE A 207 -12.56 -2.01 -8.66
C ILE A 207 -12.72 -0.55 -8.25
N CYS A 208 -13.53 -0.28 -7.21
CA CYS A 208 -13.71 1.07 -6.64
C CYS A 208 -12.37 1.69 -6.17
N LYS A 209 -11.49 0.89 -5.57
CA LYS A 209 -10.15 1.32 -5.13
C LYS A 209 -9.20 1.67 -6.27
N ILE A 210 -9.42 1.22 -7.51
CA ILE A 210 -8.58 1.61 -8.65
C ILE A 210 -8.74 3.11 -8.95
N GLN A 211 -9.97 3.64 -8.89
CA GLN A 211 -10.23 5.05 -9.16
C GLN A 211 -9.47 5.97 -8.18
N PHE A 212 -9.46 5.61 -6.90
CA PHE A 212 -8.66 6.31 -5.89
C PHE A 212 -7.14 6.15 -6.12
N ALA A 213 -6.66 5.01 -6.61
CA ALA A 213 -5.25 4.82 -6.95
C ALA A 213 -4.82 5.70 -8.14
N LEU A 214 -5.68 5.84 -9.16
CA LEU A 214 -5.42 6.70 -10.32
C LEU A 214 -5.36 8.19 -9.93
N VAL A 215 -6.22 8.67 -9.04
CA VAL A 215 -6.13 10.06 -8.53
C VAL A 215 -4.92 10.24 -7.60
N VAL A 216 -4.52 9.21 -6.83
CA VAL A 216 -3.26 9.23 -6.06
C VAL A 216 -2.04 9.38 -6.96
N ARG A 217 -1.99 8.71 -8.12
CA ARG A 217 -0.88 8.90 -9.09
C ARG A 217 -0.78 10.35 -9.53
N GLY A 218 -1.91 10.99 -9.90
CA GLY A 218 -1.93 12.42 -10.24
C GLY A 218 -1.42 13.34 -9.12
N PHE A 219 -1.63 12.99 -7.84
CA PHE A 219 -1.01 13.70 -6.71
C PHE A 219 0.51 13.48 -6.63
N ILE A 220 1.01 12.27 -6.92
CA ILE A 220 2.45 12.03 -7.03
C ILE A 220 3.06 12.85 -8.18
N ASP A 221 2.38 12.89 -9.33
CA ASP A 221 2.85 13.62 -10.52
C ASP A 221 2.93 15.14 -10.23
N ALA A 222 1.89 15.72 -9.62
CA ALA A 222 1.87 17.13 -9.24
C ALA A 222 2.93 17.50 -8.18
N ILE A 223 3.21 16.59 -7.23
CA ILE A 223 4.33 16.79 -6.27
C ILE A 223 5.68 16.79 -6.99
N ASN A 224 5.89 15.92 -7.99
CA ASN A 224 7.17 15.86 -8.71
C ASN A 224 7.38 17.06 -9.64
N ALA A 225 6.31 17.63 -10.21
CA ALA A 225 6.39 18.83 -11.05
C ALA A 225 6.94 20.05 -10.29
N HIS A 226 6.65 20.16 -8.99
CA HIS A 226 6.95 21.34 -8.16
C HIS A 226 7.58 20.99 -6.79
N PHE A 227 8.35 19.90 -6.74
CA PHE A 227 8.87 19.30 -5.51
C PHE A 227 9.51 20.33 -4.53
N PRO A 228 9.13 20.35 -3.23
CA PRO A 228 8.40 19.30 -2.51
C PRO A 228 6.87 19.42 -2.48
N ASP A 229 6.28 20.52 -2.94
CA ASP A 229 4.85 20.83 -2.77
C ASP A 229 4.15 20.98 -4.14
N ALA A 230 3.05 20.26 -4.37
CA ALA A 230 2.21 20.45 -5.54
C ALA A 230 1.55 21.84 -5.52
N ALA A 231 1.29 22.44 -6.68
CA ALA A 231 0.68 23.77 -6.73
C ALA A 231 -0.73 23.75 -6.14
N TYR A 232 -1.15 24.87 -5.54
CA TYR A 232 -2.42 24.89 -4.81
C TYR A 232 -3.64 24.62 -5.69
N ASP A 233 -3.57 25.03 -6.95
CA ASP A 233 -4.68 24.88 -7.88
C ASP A 233 -4.77 23.41 -8.37
N ASP A 234 -3.64 22.67 -8.45
CA ASP A 234 -3.62 21.20 -8.60
C ASP A 234 -4.22 20.50 -7.38
N ILE A 235 -3.88 20.95 -6.17
CA ILE A 235 -4.43 20.42 -4.91
C ILE A 235 -5.96 20.52 -4.88
N MET A 236 -6.52 21.65 -5.33
CA MET A 236 -7.97 21.84 -5.45
C MET A 236 -8.60 20.93 -6.52
N ALA A 237 -7.95 20.75 -7.68
CA ALA A 237 -8.41 19.83 -8.71
C ALA A 237 -8.35 18.35 -8.25
N LEU A 238 -7.36 17.98 -7.44
CA LEU A 238 -7.21 16.64 -6.88
C LEU A 238 -8.24 16.35 -5.78
N ASP A 239 -8.60 17.32 -4.93
CA ASP A 239 -9.74 17.21 -4.01
C ASP A 239 -11.03 16.89 -4.78
N GLN A 240 -11.32 17.68 -5.83
CA GLN A 240 -12.52 17.48 -6.66
C GLN A 240 -12.54 16.07 -7.28
N ARG A 241 -11.39 15.58 -7.78
CA ARG A 241 -11.27 14.23 -8.35
C ARG A 241 -11.43 13.12 -7.31
N PHE A 242 -10.94 13.29 -6.08
CA PHE A 242 -11.22 12.33 -5.00
C PHE A 242 -12.70 12.34 -4.60
N ARG A 243 -13.36 13.51 -4.56
CA ARG A 243 -14.80 13.61 -4.30
C ARG A 243 -15.64 13.01 -5.43
N GLN A 244 -15.24 13.17 -6.69
CA GLN A 244 -15.86 12.49 -7.84
C GLN A 244 -15.74 10.97 -7.71
N ALA A 245 -14.54 10.45 -7.46
CA ALA A 245 -14.30 9.01 -7.26
C ALA A 245 -15.07 8.45 -6.04
N TYR A 246 -15.26 9.25 -4.98
CA TYR A 246 -16.09 8.88 -3.84
C TYR A 246 -17.60 8.92 -4.13
N ASN A 247 -18.06 9.97 -4.83
CA ASN A 247 -19.47 10.13 -5.14
C ASN A 247 -19.98 9.07 -6.12
N ALA A 248 -19.11 8.56 -7.00
CA ALA A 248 -19.37 7.45 -7.90
C ALA A 248 -19.34 6.05 -7.22
N LEU A 249 -19.12 5.96 -5.90
CA LEU A 249 -19.18 4.67 -5.20
C LEU A 249 -20.63 4.20 -5.02
N PRO A 250 -20.90 2.89 -5.21
CA PRO A 250 -22.18 2.27 -4.91
C PRO A 250 -22.69 2.60 -3.51
N THR A 251 -24.01 2.73 -3.35
CA THR A 251 -24.65 3.09 -2.07
C THR A 251 -24.27 2.15 -0.91
N ARG A 252 -23.93 0.89 -1.21
CA ARG A 252 -23.44 -0.11 -0.23
C ARG A 252 -22.04 0.21 0.32
N LEU A 253 -21.18 0.91 -0.42
CA LEU A 253 -19.81 1.29 -0.03
C LEU A 253 -19.68 2.76 0.47
N ARG A 254 -20.79 3.48 0.64
CA ARG A 254 -20.85 4.90 1.03
C ARG A 254 -21.21 5.10 2.52
N PRO A 255 -20.24 5.19 3.46
CA PRO A 255 -20.52 5.31 4.90
C PRO A 255 -21.24 6.59 5.32
N ASP A 256 -21.24 7.63 4.49
CA ASP A 256 -21.98 8.89 4.69
C ASP A 256 -23.49 8.79 4.38
N LEU A 257 -23.93 7.71 3.73
CA LEU A 257 -25.34 7.43 3.46
C LEU A 257 -25.91 6.44 4.50
N PRO A 258 -27.26 6.36 4.66
CA PRO A 258 -27.89 5.30 5.44
C PRO A 258 -27.44 3.90 4.98
N GLN A 259 -27.30 2.96 5.91
CA GLN A 259 -26.84 1.60 5.60
C GLN A 259 -27.93 0.78 4.91
N PRO A 260 -27.74 0.33 3.65
CA PRO A 260 -28.78 -0.34 2.86
C PRO A 260 -28.74 -1.88 2.99
N PHE A 261 -28.34 -2.39 4.16
CA PHE A 261 -28.28 -3.81 4.49
C PHE A 261 -28.26 -4.03 6.00
N GLU A 262 -28.85 -5.13 6.47
CA GLU A 262 -28.85 -5.48 7.89
C GLU A 262 -27.51 -6.06 8.37
N LEU A 263 -27.18 -5.82 9.64
CA LEU A 263 -26.04 -6.43 10.33
C LEU A 263 -26.37 -7.83 10.87
N SER A 264 -26.96 -8.70 10.03
CA SER A 264 -27.35 -10.04 10.51
C SER A 264 -26.10 -10.88 10.83
N TYR A 265 -26.03 -11.38 12.07
CA TYR A 265 -24.83 -12.07 12.57
C TYR A 265 -24.52 -13.40 11.86
N ALA A 266 -25.52 -13.95 11.14
CA ALA A 266 -25.41 -15.14 10.31
C ALA A 266 -25.01 -14.85 8.85
N GLY A 267 -24.95 -13.57 8.43
CA GLY A 267 -24.75 -13.18 7.04
C GLY A 267 -23.33 -13.43 6.50
N SER A 268 -23.25 -13.90 5.24
CA SER A 268 -21.98 -14.09 4.52
C SER A 268 -21.20 -12.78 4.24
N GLN A 269 -21.86 -11.63 4.36
CA GLN A 269 -21.38 -10.32 3.90
C GLN A 269 -20.83 -9.39 4.99
N ARG A 270 -20.49 -9.87 6.21
CA ARG A 270 -19.89 -9.03 7.29
C ARG A 270 -18.65 -8.21 6.84
N TYR A 271 -17.95 -8.64 5.80
CA TYR A 271 -16.83 -7.90 5.20
C TYR A 271 -17.22 -6.55 4.58
N LEU A 272 -18.49 -6.37 4.16
CA LEU A 272 -18.98 -5.12 3.55
C LEU A 272 -19.01 -3.95 4.53
N VAL A 273 -19.20 -4.20 5.83
CA VAL A 273 -19.18 -3.16 6.88
C VAL A 273 -17.81 -2.49 6.91
N GLU A 274 -16.76 -3.32 6.99
CA GLU A 274 -15.38 -2.85 7.01
C GLU A 274 -15.00 -2.16 5.69
N GLN A 275 -15.35 -2.74 4.54
CA GLN A 275 -15.10 -2.13 3.23
C GLN A 275 -15.77 -0.76 3.08
N ARG A 276 -17.03 -0.62 3.52
CA ARG A 276 -17.78 0.66 3.56
C ARG A 276 -17.04 1.70 4.39
N ILE A 277 -16.70 1.38 5.65
CA ILE A 277 -15.97 2.31 6.53
C ILE A 277 -14.60 2.68 5.92
N PHE A 278 -13.89 1.69 5.38
CA PHE A 278 -12.56 1.89 4.78
C PHE A 278 -12.57 2.83 3.56
N MET A 279 -13.66 2.90 2.78
CA MET A 279 -13.79 3.87 1.69
C MET A 279 -13.92 5.31 2.20
N GLY A 280 -14.68 5.55 3.28
CA GLY A 280 -14.74 6.86 3.94
C GLY A 280 -13.40 7.27 4.57
N VAL A 281 -12.76 6.34 5.29
CA VAL A 281 -11.40 6.52 5.85
C VAL A 281 -10.40 6.82 4.72
N THR A 282 -10.54 6.17 3.56
CA THR A 282 -9.72 6.45 2.37
C THR A 282 -9.91 7.88 1.88
N LEU A 283 -11.16 8.34 1.65
CA LEU A 283 -11.42 9.72 1.21
C LEU A 283 -10.78 10.73 2.18
N HIS A 284 -11.15 10.69 3.45
CA HIS A 284 -10.73 11.71 4.41
C HIS A 284 -9.22 11.75 4.61
N ASN A 285 -8.53 10.61 4.56
CA ASN A 285 -7.07 10.57 4.49
C ASN A 285 -6.51 11.30 3.25
N ARG A 286 -7.06 11.07 2.04
CA ARG A 286 -6.59 11.77 0.83
C ARG A 286 -6.80 13.28 0.94
N LEU A 287 -7.96 13.73 1.42
CA LEU A 287 -8.25 15.15 1.61
C LEU A 287 -7.32 15.80 2.64
N MET A 288 -7.12 15.17 3.81
CA MET A 288 -6.14 15.65 4.80
C MET A 288 -4.71 15.70 4.22
N ARG A 289 -4.31 14.69 3.44
CA ARG A 289 -2.97 14.62 2.85
C ARG A 289 -2.71 15.67 1.78
N LEU A 290 -3.73 16.07 1.02
CA LEU A 290 -3.68 17.18 0.08
C LEU A 290 -3.54 18.53 0.81
N HIS A 291 -4.47 18.83 1.72
CA HIS A 291 -4.63 20.19 2.25
C HIS A 291 -3.69 20.54 3.41
N ARG A 292 -3.05 19.57 4.08
CA ARG A 292 -2.19 19.82 5.26
C ARG A 292 -0.96 20.72 5.01
N ALA A 293 -0.46 20.83 3.77
CA ALA A 293 0.62 21.77 3.44
C ALA A 293 0.15 23.25 3.45
N TYR A 294 -1.16 23.46 3.29
CA TYR A 294 -1.80 24.77 3.17
C TYR A 294 -2.65 25.16 4.37
N MET A 295 -3.12 24.20 5.19
CA MET A 295 -4.04 24.45 6.32
C MET A 295 -3.57 25.50 7.34
N VAL A 296 -2.25 25.69 7.54
CA VAL A 296 -1.72 26.68 8.50
C VAL A 296 -1.71 28.09 7.89
N ARG A 297 -1.71 28.21 6.56
CA ARG A 297 -1.81 29.49 5.84
C ARG A 297 -3.23 30.05 5.93
N GLY A 298 -4.24 29.18 5.87
CA GLY A 298 -5.66 29.54 5.89
C GLY A 298 -6.18 30.19 7.18
N TYR A 299 -5.37 30.28 8.23
CA TYR A 299 -5.67 31.11 9.41
C TYR A 299 -5.39 32.61 9.20
N ASN A 300 -4.68 32.99 8.13
CA ASN A 300 -4.21 34.36 7.87
C ASN A 300 -4.42 34.81 6.41
N ASP A 301 -4.71 33.88 5.49
CA ASP A 301 -4.94 34.12 4.08
C ASP A 301 -6.16 33.31 3.60
N GLU A 302 -7.22 34.02 3.23
CA GLU A 302 -8.52 33.46 2.83
C GLU A 302 -8.40 32.50 1.64
N ARG A 303 -7.40 32.64 0.75
CA ARG A 303 -7.16 31.72 -0.37
C ARG A 303 -7.00 30.27 0.12
N TYR A 304 -6.46 30.08 1.31
CA TYR A 304 -6.19 28.76 1.90
C TYR A 304 -7.19 28.35 2.99
N ALA A 305 -8.18 29.18 3.34
CA ALA A 305 -9.16 28.88 4.39
C ALA A 305 -9.94 27.57 4.13
N TYR A 306 -10.22 27.26 2.85
CA TYR A 306 -10.78 25.97 2.43
C TYR A 306 -9.93 24.77 2.88
N SER A 307 -8.60 24.87 2.80
CA SER A 307 -7.68 23.81 3.22
C SER A 307 -7.76 23.57 4.72
N THR A 308 -7.83 24.63 5.51
CA THR A 308 -8.01 24.56 6.97
C THR A 308 -9.32 23.85 7.31
N LYS A 309 -10.42 24.27 6.68
CA LYS A 309 -11.74 23.65 6.84
C LYS A 309 -11.74 22.16 6.50
N VAL A 310 -11.27 21.79 5.30
CA VAL A 310 -11.31 20.41 4.81
C VAL A 310 -10.40 19.48 5.62
N CYS A 311 -9.23 19.96 6.08
CA CYS A 311 -8.40 19.22 7.01
C CYS A 311 -9.14 18.92 8.33
N LEU A 312 -9.76 19.93 8.94
CA LEU A 312 -10.50 19.77 10.21
C LEU A 312 -11.71 18.86 10.07
N GLU A 313 -12.56 19.09 9.06
CA GLU A 313 -13.75 18.26 8.80
C GLU A 313 -13.37 16.80 8.55
N SER A 314 -12.30 16.56 7.76
CA SER A 314 -11.82 15.21 7.46
C SER A 314 -11.15 14.53 8.65
N ALA A 315 -10.46 15.27 9.52
CA ALA A 315 -9.87 14.74 10.74
C ALA A 315 -10.95 14.24 11.72
N TYR A 316 -12.03 15.01 11.92
CA TYR A 316 -13.16 14.54 12.73
C TYR A 316 -13.86 13.33 12.10
N ALA A 317 -14.21 13.43 10.82
CA ALA A 317 -14.91 12.35 10.11
C ALA A 317 -14.10 11.04 10.09
N LEU A 318 -12.78 11.08 9.89
CA LEU A 318 -11.95 9.88 9.94
C LEU A 318 -11.91 9.25 11.34
N LEU A 319 -11.78 10.05 12.41
CA LEU A 319 -11.78 9.53 13.78
C LEU A 319 -13.14 8.91 14.16
N ASP A 320 -14.26 9.50 13.71
CA ASP A 320 -15.60 8.96 13.94
C ASP A 320 -15.94 7.76 13.04
N LEU A 321 -15.29 7.61 11.89
CA LEU A 321 -15.34 6.38 11.08
C LEU A 321 -14.54 5.24 11.73
N VAL A 322 -13.28 5.49 12.13
CA VAL A 322 -12.42 4.45 12.74
C VAL A 322 -13.02 3.93 14.05
N LYS A 323 -13.64 4.80 14.86
CA LYS A 323 -14.34 4.42 16.09
C LYS A 323 -15.49 3.41 15.89
N GLN A 324 -16.06 3.29 14.69
CA GLN A 324 -17.15 2.34 14.42
C GLN A 324 -16.67 0.88 14.34
N SER A 325 -15.38 0.64 14.07
CA SER A 325 -14.79 -0.71 14.13
C SER A 325 -13.33 -0.65 14.59
N THR A 326 -13.08 -0.13 15.79
CA THR A 326 -11.73 0.01 16.36
C THR A 326 -10.97 -1.33 16.36
N GLN A 327 -11.66 -2.44 16.70
CA GLN A 327 -11.07 -3.78 16.78
C GLN A 327 -10.48 -4.23 15.43
N THR A 328 -11.22 -4.09 14.34
CA THR A 328 -10.73 -4.46 13.00
C THR A 328 -9.76 -3.43 12.44
N LEU A 329 -10.09 -2.13 12.57
CA LEU A 329 -9.41 -1.06 11.83
C LEU A 329 -8.09 -0.63 12.48
N CYS A 330 -7.97 -0.60 13.81
CA CYS A 330 -6.70 -0.23 14.47
C CYS A 330 -5.62 -1.32 14.39
N ARG A 331 -5.94 -2.53 13.91
CA ARG A 331 -4.92 -3.52 13.50
C ARG A 331 -4.09 -3.00 12.30
N TRP A 332 -4.71 -2.26 11.38
CA TRP A 332 -4.06 -1.73 10.17
C TRP A 332 -3.15 -0.52 10.47
N TRP A 333 -1.84 -0.68 10.28
CA TRP A 333 -0.83 0.38 10.43
C TRP A 333 -1.20 1.68 9.71
N VAL A 334 -1.77 1.55 8.50
CA VAL A 334 -2.10 2.67 7.63
C VAL A 334 -3.24 3.50 8.21
N VAL A 335 -4.23 2.85 8.86
CA VAL A 335 -5.32 3.53 9.58
C VAL A 335 -4.79 4.29 10.79
N LEU A 336 -3.87 3.70 11.56
CA LEU A 336 -3.24 4.37 12.70
C LEU A 336 -2.46 5.62 12.28
N VAL A 337 -1.74 5.57 11.15
CA VAL A 337 -1.09 6.75 10.57
C VAL A 337 -2.11 7.84 10.19
N HIS A 338 -3.33 7.46 9.79
CA HIS A 338 -4.41 8.42 9.51
C HIS A 338 -5.04 8.99 10.79
N VAL A 339 -5.24 8.17 11.83
CA VAL A 339 -5.68 8.59 13.17
C VAL A 339 -4.67 9.58 13.77
N TRP A 340 -3.38 9.25 13.71
CA TRP A 340 -2.28 10.12 14.14
C TRP A 340 -2.21 11.42 13.32
N THR A 341 -2.35 11.35 11.99
CA THR A 341 -2.42 12.54 11.13
C THR A 341 -3.62 13.43 11.49
N SER A 342 -4.76 12.83 11.84
CA SER A 342 -5.94 13.55 12.34
C SER A 342 -5.63 14.25 13.67
N GLY A 343 -5.04 13.53 14.63
CA GLY A 343 -4.59 14.10 15.91
C GLY A 343 -3.63 15.28 15.73
N LEU A 344 -2.69 15.20 14.79
CA LEU A 344 -1.79 16.33 14.46
C LEU A 344 -2.54 17.53 13.88
N ILE A 345 -3.50 17.31 12.98
CA ILE A 345 -4.31 18.37 12.36
C ILE A 345 -5.13 19.12 13.43
N LEU A 346 -5.79 18.40 14.33
CA LEU A 346 -6.57 18.98 15.43
C LEU A 346 -5.65 19.68 16.47
N SER A 347 -4.44 19.15 16.70
CA SER A 347 -3.43 19.77 17.56
C SER A 347 -2.87 21.06 16.96
N ALA A 348 -2.65 21.10 15.64
CA ALA A 348 -2.18 22.30 14.94
C ALA A 348 -3.20 23.43 15.07
N ASP A 349 -4.50 23.12 14.94
CA ASP A 349 -5.57 24.10 15.15
C ASP A 349 -5.67 24.59 16.60
N LEU A 350 -5.56 23.68 17.58
CA LEU A 350 -5.53 24.03 19.00
C LEU A 350 -4.39 25.03 19.37
N VAL A 351 -3.30 25.03 18.59
CA VAL A 351 -2.15 25.93 18.75
C VAL A 351 -2.23 27.19 17.87
N ARG A 352 -2.88 27.14 16.70
CA ARG A 352 -2.79 28.18 15.65
C ARG A 352 -4.10 28.85 15.25
N GLY A 353 -5.25 28.19 15.41
CA GLY A 353 -6.55 28.63 14.90
C GLY A 353 -7.63 28.79 15.97
N ALA A 354 -7.74 27.85 16.90
CA ALA A 354 -8.77 27.85 17.93
C ALA A 354 -8.51 28.95 18.98
N THR A 355 -9.17 30.09 18.83
CA THR A 355 -9.17 31.22 19.78
C THR A 355 -10.24 31.06 20.87
N GLN A 356 -11.47 30.69 20.49
CA GLN A 356 -12.60 30.48 21.41
C GLN A 356 -12.46 29.19 22.20
N GLU A 357 -12.62 29.22 23.53
CA GLU A 357 -12.35 28.02 24.36
C GLU A 357 -13.33 26.86 24.07
N SER A 358 -14.54 27.12 23.57
CA SER A 358 -15.44 26.06 23.07
C SER A 358 -14.83 25.28 21.90
N THR A 359 -14.21 25.98 20.95
CA THR A 359 -13.45 25.35 19.85
C THR A 359 -12.20 24.66 20.37
N ARG A 360 -11.46 25.29 21.30
CA ARG A 360 -10.24 24.72 21.90
C ARG A 360 -10.55 23.41 22.64
N GLN A 361 -11.62 23.38 23.43
CA GLN A 361 -12.12 22.19 24.10
C GLN A 361 -12.51 21.09 23.09
N ARG A 362 -13.23 21.44 22.02
CA ARG A 362 -13.53 20.50 20.93
C ARG A 362 -12.26 19.87 20.34
N GLN A 363 -11.22 20.68 20.06
CA GLN A 363 -9.93 20.16 19.57
C GLN A 363 -9.24 19.27 20.60
N ARG A 364 -9.24 19.62 21.89
CA ARG A 364 -8.70 18.76 22.96
C ARG A 364 -9.38 17.39 22.97
N ASP A 365 -10.70 17.34 22.85
CA ASP A 365 -11.46 16.08 22.87
C ASP A 365 -11.30 15.28 21.58
N GLY A 366 -11.12 15.94 20.43
CA GLY A 366 -10.70 15.30 19.18
C GLY A 366 -9.29 14.67 19.28
N VAL A 367 -8.34 15.37 19.92
CA VAL A 367 -6.98 14.84 20.18
C VAL A 367 -7.03 13.67 21.16
N LYS A 368 -7.82 13.74 22.25
CA LYS A 368 -8.04 12.58 23.16
C LYS A 368 -8.63 11.38 22.41
N LYS A 369 -9.59 11.59 21.51
CA LYS A 369 -10.17 10.53 20.66
C LYS A 369 -9.10 9.88 19.79
N ALA A 370 -8.21 10.68 19.17
CA ALA A 370 -7.09 10.16 18.38
C ALA A 370 -6.09 9.36 19.24
N ILE A 371 -5.76 9.84 20.44
CA ILE A 371 -4.87 9.14 21.39
C ILE A 371 -5.46 7.79 21.80
N SER A 372 -6.71 7.74 22.27
CA SER A 372 -7.39 6.51 22.68
C SER A 372 -7.48 5.45 21.57
N LEU A 373 -7.70 5.85 20.32
CA LEU A 373 -7.71 4.94 19.16
C LEU A 373 -6.31 4.40 18.82
N LEU A 374 -5.23 5.10 19.17
CA LEU A 374 -3.84 4.62 19.03
C LEU A 374 -3.45 3.72 20.20
N GLU A 375 -3.83 4.09 21.43
CA GLU A 375 -3.61 3.30 22.66
C GLU A 375 -4.30 1.93 22.57
N THR A 376 -5.46 1.83 21.92
CA THR A 376 -6.12 0.53 21.67
C THR A 376 -5.21 -0.48 20.93
N LYS A 377 -4.20 -0.02 20.16
CA LYS A 377 -3.21 -0.97 19.60
C LYS A 377 -2.18 -1.43 20.63
N ALA A 378 -1.80 -0.62 21.61
CA ALA A 378 -0.89 -1.07 22.67
C ALA A 378 -1.51 -2.25 23.41
N ASP A 379 -2.78 -2.12 23.82
CA ASP A 379 -3.56 -3.20 24.45
C ASP A 379 -3.63 -4.47 23.57
N LEU A 380 -3.82 -4.31 22.25
CA LEU A 380 -3.81 -5.40 21.27
C LEU A 380 -2.40 -5.97 20.96
N CYS A 381 -1.32 -5.36 21.44
CA CYS A 381 0.07 -5.76 21.15
C CYS A 381 0.88 -6.15 22.40
N ASP A 382 0.34 -6.01 23.61
CA ASP A 382 1.04 -6.43 24.84
C ASP A 382 1.09 -7.96 25.05
N GLY A 383 0.41 -8.74 24.19
CA GLY A 383 0.73 -10.15 23.96
C GLY A 383 2.07 -10.40 23.24
N SER A 384 2.71 -9.35 22.71
CA SER A 384 3.96 -9.37 21.94
C SER A 384 4.85 -8.15 22.24
N SER A 385 5.18 -7.95 23.52
CA SER A 385 6.37 -7.26 24.05
C SER A 385 6.89 -6.02 23.28
N LEU A 386 6.08 -4.97 23.17
CA LEU A 386 6.57 -3.64 22.78
C LEU A 386 7.44 -3.03 23.90
N GLN A 387 8.74 -3.34 23.90
CA GLN A 387 9.70 -2.71 24.82
C GLN A 387 9.80 -1.20 24.56
N THR A 388 9.15 -0.41 25.42
CA THR A 388 9.15 1.05 25.38
C THR A 388 10.47 1.64 25.90
N HIS A 389 11.51 1.57 25.06
CA HIS A 389 12.76 2.32 25.25
C HIS A 389 12.49 3.84 25.22
N GLY A 390 12.09 4.43 26.35
CA GLY A 390 11.71 5.85 26.39
C GLY A 390 11.26 6.45 27.72
N LYS A 391 11.58 5.88 28.88
CA LYS A 391 11.41 6.63 30.16
C LYS A 391 12.43 7.76 30.23
N VAL A 392 12.01 8.97 29.82
CA VAL A 392 12.80 10.20 29.96
C VAL A 392 12.73 10.67 31.41
N GLU A 393 13.72 10.31 32.21
CA GLU A 393 13.93 10.93 33.52
C GLU A 393 14.40 12.39 33.36
N PRO A 394 13.93 13.33 34.20
CA PRO A 394 14.30 14.73 34.11
C PRO A 394 15.73 14.97 34.63
N ARG A 395 16.73 14.84 33.75
CA ARG A 395 18.12 15.17 34.08
C ARG A 395 18.28 16.68 34.34
N GLY A 396 18.88 16.99 35.49
CA GLY A 396 19.12 18.35 35.96
C GLY A 396 20.09 19.17 35.11
N THR A 397 20.17 20.46 35.42
CA THR A 397 20.90 21.49 34.66
C THR A 397 22.40 21.22 34.53
N ALA A 398 22.88 21.09 33.29
CA ALA A 398 24.30 21.16 32.93
C ALA A 398 24.53 22.20 31.81
N ARG A 399 25.73 22.80 31.75
CA ARG A 399 26.03 23.97 30.91
C ARG A 399 26.12 23.67 29.41
N ARG A 400 25.73 24.65 28.60
CA ARG A 400 26.01 24.70 27.14
C ARG A 400 27.51 24.76 26.85
N GLN A 401 27.95 24.07 25.79
CA GLN A 401 29.04 24.51 24.92
C GLN A 401 28.60 24.38 23.45
N GLY A 402 29.28 25.08 22.53
CA GLY A 402 28.81 25.31 21.16
C GLY A 402 29.07 24.15 20.16
N PRO A 403 28.44 24.19 18.97
CA PRO A 403 28.56 23.14 17.96
C PRO A 403 29.87 23.23 17.16
N GLN A 404 30.42 22.07 16.78
CA GLN A 404 31.37 21.95 15.67
C GLN A 404 30.69 21.27 14.48
N SER A 405 30.87 21.84 13.28
CA SER A 405 30.27 21.36 12.04
C SER A 405 31.09 20.24 11.40
N VAL A 406 30.44 19.14 11.03
CA VAL A 406 31.07 18.06 10.23
C VAL A 406 30.63 18.22 8.77
N SER A 407 31.56 18.60 7.89
CA SER A 407 31.35 18.68 6.45
C SER A 407 32.58 18.15 5.69
N CYS A 408 32.48 16.97 5.08
CA CYS A 408 33.58 16.42 4.28
C CYS A 408 33.14 15.35 3.27
N ILE A 409 32.77 15.76 2.05
CA ILE A 409 33.13 15.03 0.81
C ILE A 409 33.42 16.05 -0.30
N ARG A 410 34.70 16.38 -0.52
CA ARG A 410 35.24 16.80 -1.83
C ARG A 410 36.76 16.67 -1.84
N ARG A 411 37.32 15.98 -2.83
CA ARG A 411 38.78 15.90 -3.07
C ARG A 411 39.05 16.23 -4.54
N GLN A 412 39.92 17.22 -4.79
CA GLN A 412 40.57 17.41 -6.08
C GLN A 412 41.98 18.02 -5.90
N SER A 413 42.95 17.39 -6.56
CA SER A 413 44.19 17.93 -7.14
C SER A 413 45.07 18.97 -6.39
N GLY A 414 46.34 18.61 -6.21
CA GLY A 414 47.47 19.54 -6.05
C GLY A 414 48.18 19.47 -4.68
N ARG A 415 49.50 19.71 -4.59
CA ARG A 415 50.51 19.99 -5.64
C ARG A 415 51.93 19.87 -5.04
N LYS A 416 52.92 19.38 -5.81
CA LYS A 416 54.39 19.47 -5.56
C LYS A 416 54.95 18.70 -4.33
N SER A 417 56.20 18.24 -4.27
CA SER A 417 57.34 18.08 -5.23
C SER A 417 58.47 17.25 -4.53
N GLU A 418 59.71 17.02 -4.97
CA GLU A 418 60.53 17.47 -6.13
C GLU A 418 61.71 16.48 -6.41
N ALA A 419 62.30 16.52 -7.62
CA ALA A 419 63.65 15.99 -7.97
C ALA A 419 63.87 14.43 -7.93
N GLN A 420 64.89 13.81 -8.58
CA GLN A 420 66.03 14.31 -9.38
C GLN A 420 66.65 13.24 -10.34
N THR A 421 66.99 13.58 -11.60
CA THR A 421 68.01 12.92 -12.52
C THR A 421 67.86 11.41 -12.90
N ARG A 422 68.38 10.83 -14.01
CA ARG A 422 69.32 11.23 -15.12
C ARG A 422 69.24 10.20 -16.31
N ASN A 423 69.54 10.61 -17.56
CA ASN A 423 70.08 9.79 -18.69
C ASN A 423 69.24 8.59 -19.26
N ARG A 424 69.38 8.10 -20.52
CA ARG A 424 69.97 8.62 -21.78
C ARG A 424 69.48 7.81 -23.03
N ASN A 425 69.28 8.52 -24.16
CA ASN A 425 69.47 8.13 -25.58
C ASN A 425 69.21 6.69 -26.13
N ARG A 426 68.28 6.55 -27.10
CA ARG A 426 68.52 6.30 -28.56
C ARG A 426 67.17 6.24 -29.34
N LYS A 427 66.96 7.06 -30.39
CA LYS A 427 66.94 6.73 -31.85
C LYS A 427 66.22 5.41 -32.19
N ALA A 428 65.03 5.40 -32.83
CA ALA A 428 64.69 5.65 -34.27
C ALA A 428 64.96 4.41 -35.17
N VAL A 429 64.26 4.07 -36.28
CA VAL A 429 63.70 4.85 -37.43
C VAL A 429 62.57 4.07 -38.17
N SER A 430 61.58 4.76 -38.80
CA SER A 430 60.63 4.31 -39.88
C SER A 430 59.63 3.14 -39.63
N GLY A 431 58.48 3.02 -40.33
CA GLY A 431 57.94 3.83 -41.45
C GLY A 431 56.47 3.49 -41.86
N HIS A 432 56.03 4.00 -43.02
CA HIS A 432 54.67 3.99 -43.64
C HIS A 432 53.97 2.61 -43.76
N HIS A 433 52.66 2.45 -44.04
CA HIS A 433 51.64 3.19 -44.84
C HIS A 433 50.21 3.00 -44.21
N THR A 434 49.23 3.93 -44.21
CA THR A 434 48.26 4.38 -45.27
C THR A 434 47.64 3.22 -46.10
N ASN A 435 46.35 3.03 -46.37
CA ASN A 435 45.04 3.74 -46.18
C ASN A 435 43.95 2.62 -46.08
N GLY A 436 42.64 2.83 -45.86
CA GLY A 436 41.83 4.04 -45.62
C GLY A 436 40.33 3.71 -45.56
N LEU A 437 39.51 4.72 -45.24
CA LEU A 437 38.03 4.76 -45.31
C LEU A 437 37.56 4.98 -46.77
N PRO A 438 36.28 4.77 -47.18
CA PRO A 438 35.09 5.39 -46.55
C PRO A 438 33.73 4.64 -46.53
N ASP A 439 32.92 5.11 -45.59
CA ASP A 439 31.49 5.48 -45.63
C ASP A 439 30.49 4.73 -46.55
N GLN A 440 29.47 4.14 -45.92
CA GLN A 440 28.08 4.62 -45.99
C GLN A 440 27.36 4.40 -44.65
#